data_AF-A0AAU4KW12-F1
#
_entry.id   AF-A0AAU4KW12-F1
#
_cell.length_a   1.000
_cell.length_b   1.000
_cell.length_c   1.000
_cell.angle_alpha   90.00
_cell.angle_beta   90.00
_cell.angle_gamma   90.00
#
_symmetry.space_group_name_H-M   'P 1'
#
loop_
_entity.id
_entity.type
_entity.pdbx_description
1 polymer ?
#
loop_
_entity_poly.entity_id
_entity_poly.type
_entity_poly.pdbx_seq_one_letter_code
_entity_poly.pdbx_strand_id
1 'polypeptide(L)' 'MSALAGCPESAGAAEVEVQVTACAWHGFDAGTKWFEHVARDIGLAVLSPDGRRLAVLAATDTD' A
#
# COMPACT_ATOMS: atom_id res chain seq x y z
N MET A 1 1.24 -6.10 2.64
CA MET A 1 0.13 -5.38 3.31
C MET A 1 0.44 -5.01 4.75
N SER A 2 0.89 -5.94 5.60
CA SER A 2 1.28 -5.66 7.00
C SER A 2 2.27 -4.50 7.16
N ALA A 3 3.37 -4.51 6.39
CA ALA A 3 4.36 -3.42 6.42
C ALA A 3 3.75 -2.06 5.99
N LEU A 4 2.90 -2.05 4.96
CA LEU A 4 2.22 -0.83 4.49
C LEU A 4 1.20 -0.31 5.51
N ALA A 5 0.55 -1.20 6.26
CA ALA A 5 -0.35 -0.84 7.36
C ALA A 5 0.40 -0.43 8.64
N GLY A 6 1.73 -0.47 8.63
CA GLY A 6 2.58 -0.09 9.75
C GLY A 6 2.67 -1.14 10.87
N CYS A 7 2.36 -2.40 10.58
CA CYS A 7 2.49 -3.48 11.56
C CYS A 7 3.98 -3.75 11.87
N PRO A 8 4.35 -4.00 13.14
CA PRO A 8 5.69 -4.46 13.49
C PRO A 8 5.93 -5.87 12.92
N GLU A 9 7.20 -6.21 12.65
CA GLU A 9 7.59 -7.52 12.10
C GLU A 9 7.18 -8.70 13.00
N SER A 10 7.08 -8.47 14.31
CA SER A 10 6.69 -9.47 15.30
C SER A 10 5.17 -9.62 15.47
N ALA A 11 4.34 -8.85 14.76
CA ALA A 11 2.89 -8.90 14.91
C ALA A 11 2.32 -10.26 14.49
N GLY A 12 1.41 -10.79 15.28
CA GLY A 12 0.64 -11.98 14.93
C GLY A 12 -0.36 -11.72 13.81
N ALA A 13 -0.83 -12.79 13.16
CA ALA A 13 -1.75 -12.68 12.04
C ALA A 13 -3.06 -11.93 12.39
N ALA A 14 -3.64 -12.19 13.57
CA ALA A 14 -4.86 -11.51 14.02
C ALA A 14 -4.65 -10.01 14.26
N GLU A 15 -3.50 -9.62 14.82
CA GLU A 15 -3.15 -8.20 15.02
C GLU A 15 -2.94 -7.48 13.69
N VAL A 16 -2.29 -8.16 12.73
CA VAL A 16 -2.14 -7.67 11.36
C VAL A 16 -3.49 -7.48 10.69
N GLU A 17 -4.42 -8.42 10.82
CA GLU A 17 -5.76 -8.31 10.23
C GLU A 17 -6.53 -7.10 10.77
N VAL A 18 -6.53 -6.92 12.09
CA VAL A 18 -7.18 -5.76 12.75
C VAL A 18 -6.58 -4.44 12.22
N GLN A 19 -5.25 -4.34 12.19
CA GLN A 19 -4.58 -3.12 11.76
C GLN A 19 -4.79 -2.83 10.26
N VAL A 20 -4.67 -3.84 9.40
CA VAL A 20 -4.88 -3.71 7.94
C VAL A 20 -6.31 -3.26 7.64
N THR A 21 -7.30 -3.82 8.32
CA THR A 21 -8.72 -3.49 8.11
C THR A 21 -9.08 -2.09 8.60
N ALA A 22 -8.35 -1.56 9.58
CA ALA A 22 -8.57 -0.21 10.10
C ALA A 22 -7.99 0.91 9.21
N CYS A 23 -7.04 0.58 8.33
CA CYS A 23 -6.44 1.56 7.40
C CYS A 23 -7.38 1.90 6.25
N ALA A 24 -7.25 3.11 5.71
CA ALA A 24 -7.87 3.46 4.43
C ALA A 24 -6.91 3.13 3.26
N TRP A 25 -7.43 2.43 2.26
CA TRP A 25 -6.67 1.95 1.11
C TRP A 25 -7.14 2.62 -0.17
N HIS A 26 -6.20 3.12 -0.97
CA HIS A 26 -6.48 3.81 -2.22
C HIS A 26 -5.59 3.28 -3.34
N GLY A 27 -6.22 2.80 -4.40
CA GLY A 27 -5.52 2.62 -5.68
C GLY A 27 -5.30 3.98 -6.34
N PHE A 28 -4.16 4.18 -6.98
CA PHE A 28 -3.90 5.37 -7.78
C PHE A 28 -3.24 5.02 -9.10
N ASP A 29 -3.33 5.98 -10.01
CA ASP A 29 -2.75 5.97 -11.33
C ASP A 29 -1.81 7.19 -11.46
N ALA A 30 -0.85 7.13 -12.36
CA ALA A 30 0.02 8.23 -12.72
C ALA A 30 0.11 8.35 -14.25
N GLY A 31 -0.32 9.49 -14.80
CA GLY A 31 -0.16 9.83 -16.23
C GLY A 31 1.30 10.17 -16.58
N THR A 32 2.21 9.23 -16.34
CA THR A 32 3.65 9.39 -16.46
C THR A 32 4.21 8.35 -17.44
N LYS A 33 5.39 8.62 -18.00
CA LYS A 33 6.03 7.73 -18.97
C LYS A 33 6.60 6.42 -18.38
N TRP A 34 6.42 6.18 -17.08
CA TRP A 34 6.96 5.02 -16.38
C TRP A 34 5.87 4.21 -15.66
N PHE A 35 4.61 4.63 -15.78
CA PHE A 35 3.44 3.96 -15.24
C PHE A 35 2.47 3.76 -16.41
N GLU A 36 2.82 2.80 -17.27
CA GLU A 36 2.17 2.59 -18.57
C GLU A 36 0.93 1.68 -18.49
N HIS A 37 0.61 1.13 -17.31
CA HIS A 37 -0.39 0.08 -17.05
C HIS A 37 -0.20 -1.16 -17.93
N VAL A 38 1.01 -1.34 -18.44
CA VAL A 38 1.37 -2.50 -19.23
C VAL A 38 1.88 -3.57 -18.26
N ALA A 39 1.30 -4.76 -18.33
CA ALA A 39 1.56 -5.90 -17.45
C ALA A 39 1.22 -5.70 -15.95
N ARG A 40 2.06 -5.02 -15.15
CA ARG A 40 1.94 -5.00 -13.67
C ARG A 40 2.41 -3.69 -13.02
N ASP A 41 1.69 -2.62 -13.31
CA ASP A 41 1.81 -1.40 -12.53
C ASP A 41 0.92 -1.44 -11.28
N ILE A 42 1.51 -1.14 -10.12
CA ILE A 42 0.83 -1.09 -8.82
C ILE A 42 1.01 0.31 -8.25
N GLY A 43 -0.10 1.03 -8.13
CA GLY A 43 -0.20 2.28 -7.38
C GLY A 43 -1.12 2.08 -6.18
N LEU A 44 -0.56 2.00 -4.98
CA LEU A 44 -1.31 1.80 -3.74
C LEU A 44 -0.86 2.79 -2.66
N ALA A 45 -1.82 3.46 -2.04
CA ALA A 45 -1.61 4.35 -0.90
C ALA A 45 -2.43 3.87 0.31
N VAL A 46 -1.81 3.91 1.49
CA VAL A 46 -2.39 3.41 2.75
C VAL A 46 -2.29 4.50 3.80
N LEU A 47 -3.44 5.01 4.24
CA LEU A 47 -3.52 5.98 5.32
C LEU A 47 -3.78 5.25 6.64
N SER A 48 -2.97 5.54 7.65
CA SER A 48 -3.14 4.99 9.00
C SER A 48 -4.48 5.41 9.62
N PRO A 49 -5.03 4.64 10.58
CA PRO A 49 -6.33 4.94 11.18
C PRO A 49 -6.39 6.31 11.88
N ASP A 50 -5.25 6.80 12.37
CA ASP A 50 -5.14 8.12 12.99
C ASP A 50 -5.00 9.27 11.98
N GLY A 51 -4.94 8.96 10.68
CA GLY A 51 -4.79 9.92 9.58
C GLY A 51 -3.42 10.61 9.51
N ARG A 52 -2.41 10.14 10.27
CA ARG A 52 -1.12 10.83 10.41
C ARG A 52 0.01 10.25 9.59
N ARG A 53 -0.13 9.03 9.07
CA ARG A 53 0.90 8.35 8.30
C ARG A 53 0.32 7.84 6.99
N LEU A 54 1.01 8.15 5.90
CA LEU A 54 0.70 7.66 4.56
C LEU A 54 1.87 6.80 4.07
N ALA A 55 1.61 5.54 3.77
CA ALA A 55 2.55 4.66 3.08
C ALA A 55 2.14 4.53 1.61
N VAL A 56 3.11 4.54 0.69
CA VAL A 56 2.88 4.49 -0.75
C VAL A 56 3.73 3.38 -1.36
N LEU A 57 3.10 2.49 -2.14
CA LEU A 57 3.74 1.54 -3.03
C LEU A 57 3.45 1.95 -4.47
N ALA A 58 4.50 2.36 -5.17
CA ALA A 58 4.52 2.53 -6.61
C ALA A 58 5.52 1.53 -7.18
N ALA A 59 5.05 0.55 -7.92
CA ALA A 59 5.89 -0.46 -8.55
C ALA A 59 5.47 -0.62 -10.01
N THR A 60 6.46 -0.72 -10.89
CA THR A 60 6.27 -1.04 -12.31
C THR A 60 7.18 -2.22 -12.65
N ASP A 61 6.68 -3.10 -13.49
CA ASP A 61 7.44 -4.21 -14.06
C ASP A 61 7.83 -3.79 -15.49
N THR A 62 9.11 -3.48 -15.71
CA THR A 62 9.65 -3.12 -17.03
C THR A 62 10.45 -4.31 -17.54
N ASP A 63 9.99 -4.96 -18.60
CA ASP A 63 10.75 -5.99 -19.33
C ASP A 63 11.81 -5.41 -20.27
#